data_AF-A0A374E3X4-F1
#
_entry.id   AF-A0A374E3X4-F1
#
_cell.length_a   1.000
_cell.length_b   1.000
_cell.length_c   1.000
_cell.angle_alpha   90.00
_cell.angle_beta   90.00
_cell.angle_gamma   90.00
#
_symmetry.space_group_name_H-M   'P 1'
#
loop_
_entity.id
_entity.type
_entity.pdbx_description
1 polymer ?
#
loop_
_entity_poly.entity_id
_entity_poly.type
_entity_poly.pdbx_seq_one_letter_code
_entity_poly.pdbx_strand_id
1 'polypeptide(L)'
;MKNKKLYNYLPNLIISLFLAFLFLALSLLFAADNIFFEPTTYTNSMHKIKIEDTAFQEIQTYCEQQYAYTGVEADTLKKSINKTDVSNAIYSYVEDTFSYILGKKSELPEFKADFTLLEKNISNDYTKWAKKEGVEYTQELEDIKQKTIKNVEQAIESDIDVMLLSHVNKPNGISTKLKDLLVLARKIRIALIATAVILIGVMATVNRKHISGLLYW
;
A
#
# COMPACT_ATOMS: atom_id res chain seq x y z
N MET A 1 37.07 -47.32 26.73
CA MET A 1 36.72 -46.78 25.40
C MET A 1 36.78 -45.26 25.46
N LYS A 2 37.74 -44.62 24.78
CA LYS A 2 37.91 -43.16 24.81
C LYS A 2 36.67 -42.47 24.24
N ASN A 3 36.17 -41.46 24.96
CA ASN A 3 35.07 -40.53 24.65
C ASN A 3 35.25 -39.75 23.33
N LYS A 4 35.43 -40.44 22.20
CA LYS A 4 35.62 -39.81 20.87
C LYS A 4 34.34 -39.16 20.32
N LYS A 5 33.16 -39.46 20.88
CA LYS A 5 31.88 -38.85 20.46
C LYS A 5 31.63 -37.43 21.01
N LEU A 6 32.37 -37.00 22.04
CA LEU A 6 32.10 -35.72 22.75
C LEU A 6 32.88 -34.51 22.22
N TYR A 7 33.96 -34.71 21.45
CA TYR A 7 34.88 -33.62 21.10
C TYR A 7 34.31 -32.60 20.10
N ASN A 8 33.33 -33.01 19.29
CA ASN A 8 32.64 -32.14 18.33
C ASN A 8 31.24 -31.71 18.79
N TYR A 9 30.79 -32.16 19.97
CA TYR A 9 29.41 -31.99 20.42
C TYR A 9 29.05 -30.54 20.71
N LEU A 10 29.87 -29.88 21.52
CA LEU A 10 29.61 -28.51 21.99
C LEU A 10 29.73 -27.47 20.85
N PRO A 11 30.74 -27.54 19.96
CA PRO A 11 30.79 -26.68 18.77
C PRO A 11 29.61 -26.89 17.82
N ASN A 12 29.21 -28.14 17.55
CA ASN A 12 28.06 -28.41 16.67
C ASN A 12 26.76 -27.90 17.27
N LEU A 13 26.56 -28.05 18.59
CA LEU A 13 25.37 -27.54 19.28
C LEU A 13 25.29 -26.02 19.21
N ILE A 14 26.41 -25.31 19.42
CA ILE A 14 26.46 -23.86 19.32
C ILE A 14 26.15 -23.40 17.89
N ILE A 15 26.80 -23.98 16.87
CA ILE A 15 26.57 -23.60 15.47
C ILE A 15 25.13 -23.91 15.04
N SER A 16 24.59 -25.05 15.48
CA SER A 16 23.20 -25.44 15.27
C SER A 16 22.24 -24.41 15.88
N LEU A 17 22.48 -23.97 17.12
CA LEU A 17 21.67 -22.92 17.75
C LEU A 17 21.70 -21.60 16.96
N PHE A 18 22.89 -21.16 16.52
CA PHE A 18 23.02 -19.97 15.66
C PHE A 18 22.28 -20.13 14.34
N LEU A 19 22.36 -21.30 13.70
CA LEU A 19 21.63 -21.60 12.46
C LEU A 19 20.11 -21.54 12.66
N ALA A 20 19.59 -22.02 13.79
CA ALA A 20 18.16 -21.92 14.10
C ALA A 20 17.69 -20.46 14.12
N PHE A 21 18.42 -19.57 14.83
CA PHE A 21 18.10 -18.14 14.82
C PHE A 21 18.28 -17.48 13.45
N LEU A 22 19.31 -17.88 12.69
CA LEU A 22 19.53 -17.44 11.32
C LEU A 22 18.36 -17.79 10.40
N PHE A 23 17.86 -19.02 10.48
CA PHE A 23 16.72 -19.47 9.69
C PHE A 23 15.42 -18.79 10.10
N LEU A 24 15.22 -18.53 11.40
CA LEU A 24 14.09 -17.71 11.86
C LEU A 24 14.16 -16.27 11.33
N ALA A 25 15.34 -15.65 11.34
CA ALA A 25 15.52 -14.32 10.76
C ALA A 25 15.28 -14.33 9.25
N LEU A 26 15.77 -15.34 8.54
CA LEU A 26 15.56 -15.52 7.10
C LEU A 26 14.09 -15.73 6.76
N SER A 27 13.35 -16.52 7.53
CA SER A 27 11.92 -16.75 7.29
C SER A 27 11.10 -15.47 7.49
N LEU A 28 11.41 -14.67 8.51
CA LEU A 28 10.78 -13.36 8.73
C LEU A 28 11.08 -12.38 7.58
N LEU A 29 12.33 -12.30 7.14
CA LEU A 29 12.71 -11.45 6.00
C LEU A 29 12.04 -11.89 4.70
N PHE A 30 11.86 -13.20 4.50
CA PHE A 30 11.13 -13.72 3.37
C PHE A 30 9.63 -13.41 3.45
N ALA A 31 9.02 -13.56 4.63
CA ALA A 31 7.62 -13.22 4.86
C ALA A 31 7.35 -11.73 4.66
N ALA A 32 8.29 -10.85 5.04
CA ALA A 32 8.17 -9.42 4.80
C ALA A 32 7.99 -9.10 3.30
N ASP A 33 8.86 -9.62 2.43
CA ASP A 33 8.80 -9.35 0.98
C ASP A 33 7.59 -10.01 0.29
N ASN A 34 7.17 -11.20 0.74
CA ASN A 34 6.22 -12.03 -0.02
C ASN A 34 4.82 -12.13 0.59
N ILE A 35 4.64 -11.69 1.83
CA ILE A 35 3.36 -11.79 2.55
C ILE A 35 2.95 -10.42 3.07
N PHE A 36 3.77 -9.82 3.94
CA PHE A 36 3.37 -8.60 4.65
C PHE A 36 3.27 -7.37 3.75
N PHE A 37 4.17 -7.21 2.79
CA PHE A 37 4.16 -6.05 1.88
C PHE A 37 3.65 -6.40 0.47
N GLU A 38 3.13 -7.62 0.27
CA GLU A 38 2.59 -8.01 -1.03
C GLU A 38 1.23 -7.31 -1.27
N PRO A 39 1.08 -6.54 -2.37
CA PRO A 39 -0.13 -5.77 -2.63
C PRO A 39 -1.42 -6.59 -2.62
N THR A 40 -1.35 -7.82 -3.15
CA THR A 40 -2.50 -8.70 -3.28
C THR A 40 -3.08 -9.12 -1.94
N THR A 41 -2.27 -9.16 -0.87
CA THR A 41 -2.74 -9.42 0.49
C THR A 41 -3.80 -8.38 0.90
N TYR A 42 -3.52 -7.10 0.62
CA TYR A 42 -4.39 -6.00 1.00
C TYR A 42 -5.61 -5.88 0.08
N THR A 43 -5.40 -5.91 -1.24
CA THR A 43 -6.51 -5.79 -2.20
C THR A 43 -7.50 -6.95 -2.08
N ASN A 44 -7.04 -8.18 -1.85
CA ASN A 44 -7.93 -9.32 -1.59
C ASN A 44 -8.73 -9.15 -0.29
N SER A 45 -8.11 -8.67 0.79
CA SER A 45 -8.81 -8.39 2.04
C SER A 45 -9.87 -7.29 1.86
N MET A 46 -9.54 -6.23 1.12
CA MET A 46 -10.45 -5.14 0.79
C MET A 46 -11.65 -5.61 -0.05
N HIS A 47 -11.41 -6.42 -1.08
CA HIS A 47 -12.48 -7.03 -1.88
C HIS A 47 -13.42 -7.89 -1.03
N LYS A 48 -12.88 -8.63 -0.06
CA LYS A 48 -13.68 -9.48 0.82
C LYS A 48 -14.63 -8.68 1.70
N ILE A 49 -14.22 -7.51 2.18
CA ILE A 49 -15.05 -6.62 3.00
C ILE A 49 -15.86 -5.62 2.17
N LYS A 50 -15.67 -5.58 0.84
CA LYS A 50 -16.32 -4.67 -0.10
C LYS A 50 -16.17 -3.21 0.29
N ILE A 51 -14.95 -2.80 0.61
CA ILE A 51 -14.68 -1.44 1.10
C ILE A 51 -15.05 -0.36 0.07
N GLU A 52 -15.03 -0.71 -1.23
CA GLU A 52 -15.51 0.12 -2.32
C GLU A 52 -17.01 0.43 -2.23
N ASP A 53 -17.82 -0.45 -1.63
CA ASP A 53 -19.25 -0.20 -1.42
C ASP A 53 -19.44 0.88 -0.35
N THR A 54 -18.70 0.78 0.75
CA THR A 54 -18.74 1.75 1.85
C THR A 54 -18.22 3.12 1.39
N ALA A 55 -17.05 3.18 0.77
CA ALA A 55 -16.50 4.44 0.26
C ALA A 55 -17.44 5.08 -0.76
N PHE A 56 -18.03 4.30 -1.68
CA PHE A 56 -19.00 4.83 -2.63
C PHE A 56 -20.26 5.37 -1.94
N GLN A 57 -20.77 4.70 -0.90
CA GLN A 57 -21.93 5.19 -0.14
C GLN A 57 -21.63 6.51 0.59
N GLU A 58 -20.46 6.63 1.21
CA GLU A 58 -20.03 7.86 1.90
C GLU A 58 -19.95 9.04 0.92
N ILE A 59 -19.36 8.83 -0.26
CA ILE A 59 -19.36 9.82 -1.34
C ILE A 59 -20.77 10.22 -1.75
N GLN A 60 -21.68 9.25 -1.93
CA GLN A 60 -23.07 9.53 -2.32
C GLN A 60 -23.79 10.35 -1.23
N THR A 61 -23.57 10.05 0.05
CA THR A 61 -24.10 10.84 1.18
C THR A 61 -23.50 12.25 1.22
N TYR A 62 -22.19 12.39 0.97
CA TYR A 62 -21.56 13.71 0.85
C TYR A 62 -22.22 14.53 -0.27
N CYS A 63 -22.41 13.94 -1.45
CA CYS A 63 -23.08 14.59 -2.58
C CYS A 63 -24.53 15.03 -2.25
N GLU A 64 -25.27 14.27 -1.44
CA GLU A 64 -26.61 14.67 -0.97
C GLU A 64 -26.56 15.92 -0.09
N GLN A 65 -25.60 15.98 0.83
CA GLN A 65 -25.45 17.10 1.76
C GLN A 65 -24.97 18.36 1.05
N GLN A 66 -24.17 18.20 -0.01
CA GLN A 66 -23.52 19.32 -0.69
C GLN A 66 -24.47 20.19 -1.52
N TYR A 67 -25.66 19.70 -1.88
CA TYR A 67 -26.72 20.50 -2.52
C TYR A 67 -27.05 21.76 -1.70
N ALA A 68 -27.18 21.61 -0.37
CA ALA A 68 -27.56 22.71 0.52
C ALA A 68 -26.52 23.85 0.56
N TYR A 69 -25.26 23.55 0.23
CA TYR A 69 -24.15 24.49 0.36
C TYR A 69 -23.67 25.06 -0.98
N THR A 70 -23.89 24.36 -2.09
CA THR A 70 -23.32 24.71 -3.39
C THR A 70 -24.35 25.06 -4.45
N GLY A 71 -25.63 24.73 -4.24
CA GLY A 71 -26.70 24.94 -5.22
C GLY A 71 -26.63 24.01 -6.44
N VAL A 72 -25.63 23.12 -6.52
CA VAL A 72 -25.54 22.07 -7.55
C VAL A 72 -26.45 20.92 -7.17
N GLU A 73 -27.31 20.48 -8.09
CA GLU A 73 -28.25 19.38 -7.83
C GLU A 73 -27.52 18.11 -7.37
N ALA A 74 -27.96 17.54 -6.24
CA ALA A 74 -27.37 16.32 -5.70
C ALA A 74 -27.36 15.17 -6.72
N ASP A 75 -28.43 15.07 -7.52
CA ASP A 75 -28.55 14.10 -8.61
C ASP A 75 -27.46 14.26 -9.68
N THR A 76 -27.07 15.49 -9.99
CA THR A 76 -25.97 15.77 -10.93
C THR A 76 -24.65 15.28 -10.35
N LEU A 77 -24.36 15.60 -9.09
CA LEU A 77 -23.12 15.16 -8.42
C LEU A 77 -23.03 13.63 -8.33
N LYS A 78 -24.10 12.98 -7.89
CA LYS A 78 -24.16 11.53 -7.75
C LYS A 78 -23.95 10.78 -9.07
N LYS A 79 -24.57 11.25 -10.15
CA LYS A 79 -24.44 10.65 -11.50
C LYS A 79 -23.06 10.89 -12.13
N SER A 80 -22.30 11.84 -11.58
CA SER A 80 -20.97 12.17 -12.07
C SER A 80 -19.88 11.24 -11.55
N ILE A 81 -20.18 10.47 -10.50
CA ILE A 81 -19.22 9.60 -9.83
C ILE A 81 -19.63 8.15 -10.08
N ASN A 82 -18.77 7.42 -10.77
CA ASN A 82 -18.99 6.01 -11.03
C ASN A 82 -18.31 5.16 -9.95
N LYS A 83 -19.06 4.18 -9.43
CA LYS A 83 -18.55 3.20 -8.48
C LYS A 83 -17.34 2.43 -9.02
N THR A 84 -17.29 2.13 -10.31
CA THR A 84 -16.16 1.45 -10.93
C THR A 84 -14.89 2.31 -10.87
N ASP A 85 -15.00 3.61 -11.11
CA ASP A 85 -13.85 4.51 -11.10
C ASP A 85 -13.34 4.71 -9.67
N VAL A 86 -14.25 4.85 -8.70
CA VAL A 86 -13.92 4.86 -7.27
C VAL A 86 -13.19 3.59 -6.85
N SER A 87 -13.75 2.42 -7.21
CA SER A 87 -13.13 1.12 -6.92
C SER A 87 -11.72 1.05 -7.52
N ASN A 88 -11.59 1.35 -8.81
CA ASN A 88 -10.30 1.33 -9.50
C ASN A 88 -9.27 2.26 -8.85
N ALA A 89 -9.68 3.47 -8.44
CA ALA A 89 -8.80 4.42 -7.80
C ALA A 89 -8.32 3.92 -6.42
N ILE A 90 -9.22 3.38 -5.59
CA ILE A 90 -8.89 2.79 -4.29
C ILE A 90 -7.89 1.64 -4.45
N TYR A 91 -8.22 0.66 -5.29
CA TYR A 91 -7.38 -0.53 -5.45
C TYR A 91 -6.02 -0.21 -6.09
N SER A 92 -6.00 0.65 -7.11
CA SER A 92 -4.75 1.07 -7.75
C SER A 92 -3.86 1.83 -6.79
N TYR A 93 -4.43 2.71 -5.94
CA TYR A 93 -3.62 3.48 -4.99
C TYR A 93 -2.98 2.61 -3.91
N VAL A 94 -3.71 1.61 -3.41
CA VAL A 94 -3.18 0.60 -2.49
C VAL A 94 -2.09 -0.23 -3.18
N GLU A 95 -2.35 -0.73 -4.38
CA GLU A 95 -1.40 -1.53 -5.13
C GLU A 95 -0.10 -0.77 -5.41
N ASP A 96 -0.22 0.48 -5.83
CA ASP A 96 0.90 1.37 -6.11
C ASP A 96 1.73 1.65 -4.86
N THR A 97 1.06 1.84 -3.72
CA THR A 97 1.71 2.07 -2.43
C THR A 97 2.57 0.91 -1.99
N PHE A 98 2.01 -0.29 -1.97
CA PHE A 98 2.78 -1.48 -1.57
C PHE A 98 3.83 -1.86 -2.62
N SER A 99 3.56 -1.63 -3.91
CA SER A 99 4.55 -1.81 -4.98
C SER A 99 5.72 -0.83 -4.86
N TYR A 100 5.47 0.41 -4.46
CA TYR A 100 6.51 1.39 -4.17
C TYR A 100 7.34 0.98 -2.95
N ILE A 101 6.70 0.55 -1.86
CA ILE A 101 7.37 0.07 -0.65
C ILE A 101 8.27 -1.14 -0.96
N LEU A 102 7.79 -2.07 -1.79
CA LEU A 102 8.58 -3.19 -2.28
C LEU A 102 9.69 -2.79 -3.26
N GLY A 103 9.75 -1.53 -3.70
CA GLY A 103 10.70 -1.05 -4.70
C GLY A 103 10.42 -1.56 -6.11
N LYS A 104 9.22 -2.09 -6.39
CA LYS A 104 8.73 -2.42 -7.74
C LYS A 104 8.41 -1.14 -8.52
N LYS A 105 8.00 -0.07 -7.82
CA LYS A 105 7.82 1.29 -8.37
C LYS A 105 8.84 2.28 -7.81
N SER A 106 9.34 3.16 -8.67
CA SER A 106 10.33 4.20 -8.33
C SER A 106 9.67 5.46 -7.76
N GLU A 107 8.56 5.87 -8.37
CA GLU A 107 7.85 7.11 -8.07
C GLU A 107 6.96 6.95 -6.84
N LEU A 108 6.87 8.02 -6.06
CA LEU A 108 5.97 8.07 -4.91
C LEU A 108 4.53 7.95 -5.45
N PRO A 109 3.71 7.05 -4.90
CA PRO A 109 2.32 6.92 -5.30
C PRO A 109 1.56 8.23 -5.03
N GLU A 110 0.93 8.74 -6.06
CA GLU A 110 -0.03 9.83 -5.96
C GLU A 110 -1.43 9.29 -6.22
N PHE A 111 -2.39 9.82 -5.48
CA PHE A 111 -3.77 9.50 -5.72
C PHE A 111 -4.19 10.08 -7.08
N LYS A 112 -4.86 9.27 -7.91
CA LYS A 112 -5.33 9.67 -9.24
C LYS A 112 -6.75 9.16 -9.46
N ALA A 113 -7.72 10.05 -9.29
CA ALA A 113 -9.09 9.83 -9.77
C ALA A 113 -9.34 10.68 -11.01
N ASP A 114 -10.17 10.17 -11.91
CA ASP A 114 -10.66 10.93 -13.05
C ASP A 114 -11.94 11.68 -12.65
N PHE A 115 -11.82 12.99 -12.48
CA PHE A 115 -12.95 13.87 -12.17
C PHE A 115 -13.54 14.57 -13.41
N THR A 116 -13.12 14.23 -14.62
CA THR A 116 -13.55 14.90 -15.86
C THR A 116 -15.09 14.96 -15.99
N LEU A 117 -15.79 13.87 -15.63
CA LEU A 117 -17.25 13.83 -15.70
C LEU A 117 -17.90 14.74 -14.64
N LEU A 118 -17.31 14.80 -13.44
CA LEU A 118 -17.73 15.67 -12.34
C LEU A 118 -17.55 17.14 -12.70
N GLU A 119 -16.35 17.52 -13.16
CA GLU A 119 -16.04 18.87 -13.62
C GLU A 119 -17.02 19.34 -14.70
N LYS A 120 -17.28 18.48 -15.69
CA LYS A 120 -18.21 18.76 -16.80
C LYS A 120 -19.64 18.96 -16.30
N ASN A 121 -20.11 18.09 -15.41
CA ASN A 121 -21.49 18.13 -14.94
C ASN A 121 -21.75 19.32 -14.01
N ILE A 122 -20.82 19.64 -13.11
CA ILE A 122 -20.88 20.87 -12.29
C ILE A 122 -20.87 22.10 -13.20
N SER A 123 -19.98 22.14 -14.21
CA SER A 123 -19.90 23.26 -15.15
C SER A 123 -21.20 23.47 -15.94
N ASN A 124 -21.84 22.38 -16.36
CA ASN A 124 -23.12 22.44 -17.05
C ASN A 124 -24.24 22.97 -16.15
N ASP A 125 -24.28 22.59 -14.88
CA ASP A 125 -25.30 23.06 -13.95
C ASP A 125 -25.16 24.55 -13.64
N TYR A 126 -23.96 25.06 -13.39
CA TYR A 126 -23.70 26.49 -13.24
C TYR A 126 -24.14 27.28 -14.50
N THR A 127 -23.85 26.74 -15.69
CA THR A 127 -24.23 27.38 -16.96
C THR A 127 -25.75 27.39 -17.16
N LYS A 128 -26.45 26.30 -16.81
CA LYS A 128 -27.92 26.22 -16.88
C LYS A 128 -28.58 27.15 -15.88
N TRP A 129 -28.06 27.21 -14.65
CA TRP A 129 -28.55 28.09 -13.60
C TRP A 129 -28.42 29.56 -14.00
N ALA A 130 -27.24 29.99 -14.49
CA ALA A 130 -27.02 31.36 -14.94
C ALA A 130 -27.99 31.77 -16.06
N LYS A 131 -28.21 30.88 -17.04
CA LYS A 131 -29.21 31.09 -18.11
C LYS A 131 -30.65 31.19 -17.59
N LYS A 132 -31.01 30.37 -16.60
CA LYS A 132 -32.36 30.34 -16.03
C LYS A 132 -32.66 31.60 -15.22
N GLU A 133 -31.72 32.05 -14.41
CA GLU A 133 -31.85 33.23 -13.55
C GLU A 133 -31.55 34.54 -14.29
N GLY A 134 -31.14 34.47 -15.56
CA GLY A 134 -30.80 35.65 -16.37
C GLY A 134 -29.53 36.38 -15.90
N VAL A 135 -28.66 35.67 -15.19
CA VAL A 135 -27.40 36.19 -14.64
C VAL A 135 -26.31 36.12 -15.70
N GLU A 136 -25.59 37.22 -15.90
CA GLU A 136 -24.42 37.25 -16.80
C GLU A 136 -23.29 36.37 -16.22
N TYR A 137 -22.66 35.55 -17.06
CA TYR A 137 -21.62 34.64 -16.62
C TYR A 137 -20.31 35.42 -16.40
N THR A 138 -20.11 35.90 -15.18
CA THR A 138 -18.95 36.70 -14.79
C THR A 138 -17.76 35.84 -14.36
N GLN A 139 -16.58 36.47 -14.26
CA GLN A 139 -15.39 35.83 -13.68
C GLN A 139 -15.62 35.37 -12.23
N GLU A 140 -16.44 36.09 -11.46
CA GLU A 140 -16.77 35.72 -10.08
C GLU A 140 -17.55 34.39 -10.02
N LEU A 141 -18.46 34.16 -10.96
CA LEU A 141 -19.19 32.90 -11.07
C LEU A 141 -18.28 31.74 -11.51
N GLU A 142 -17.33 32.01 -12.41
CA GLU A 142 -16.29 31.05 -12.79
C GLU A 142 -15.44 30.65 -11.58
N ASP A 143 -15.00 31.62 -10.77
CA ASP A 143 -14.19 31.38 -9.58
C ASP A 143 -14.95 30.55 -8.53
N ILE A 144 -16.25 30.84 -8.33
CA ILE A 144 -17.12 30.04 -7.44
C ILE A 144 -17.25 28.60 -7.96
N LYS A 145 -17.47 28.43 -9.26
CA LYS A 145 -17.55 27.09 -9.89
C LYS A 145 -16.27 26.30 -9.67
N GLN A 146 -15.11 26.88 -9.96
CA GLN A 146 -13.81 26.20 -9.77
C GLN A 146 -13.57 25.83 -8.31
N LYS A 147 -13.96 26.71 -7.37
CA LYS A 147 -13.90 26.41 -5.93
C LYS A 147 -14.83 25.26 -5.54
N THR A 148 -16.04 25.19 -6.10
CA THR A 148 -16.97 24.08 -5.88
C THR A 148 -16.37 22.76 -6.37
N ILE A 149 -15.86 22.73 -7.60
CA ILE A 149 -15.20 21.54 -8.17
C ILE A 149 -14.11 21.06 -7.23
N LYS A 150 -13.14 21.93 -6.91
CA LYS A 150 -12.01 21.57 -6.05
C LYS A 150 -12.41 21.05 -4.67
N ASN A 151 -13.41 21.67 -4.04
CA ASN A 151 -13.88 21.24 -2.72
C ASN A 151 -14.52 19.85 -2.77
N VAL A 152 -15.29 19.56 -3.83
CA VAL A 152 -15.93 18.25 -4.02
C VAL A 152 -14.88 17.18 -4.33
N GLU A 153 -13.91 17.47 -5.19
CA GLU A 153 -12.79 16.58 -5.49
C GLU A 153 -12.01 16.23 -4.22
N GLN A 154 -11.63 17.23 -3.42
CA GLN A 154 -10.88 17.01 -2.18
C GLN A 154 -11.67 16.18 -1.15
N ALA A 155 -12.99 16.38 -1.06
CA ALA A 155 -13.83 15.57 -0.18
C ALA A 155 -13.89 14.11 -0.65
N ILE A 156 -14.08 13.89 -1.96
CA ILE A 156 -14.08 12.55 -2.55
C ILE A 156 -12.72 11.88 -2.34
N GLU A 157 -11.61 12.58 -2.61
CA GLU A 157 -10.24 12.09 -2.38
C GLU A 157 -10.00 11.70 -0.91
N SER A 158 -10.57 12.45 0.03
CA SER A 158 -10.49 12.12 1.45
C SER A 158 -11.26 10.84 1.79
N ASP A 159 -12.47 10.67 1.24
CA ASP A 159 -13.34 9.51 1.53
C ASP A 159 -12.80 8.21 0.89
N ILE A 160 -12.06 8.32 -0.22
CA ILE A 160 -11.46 7.17 -0.93
C ILE A 160 -10.05 6.83 -0.46
N ASP A 161 -9.40 7.66 0.37
CA ASP A 161 -8.16 7.31 1.05
C ASP A 161 -8.41 6.40 2.27
N VAL A 162 -9.05 5.26 2.01
CA VAL A 162 -9.56 4.27 2.98
C VAL A 162 -8.49 3.81 4.01
N MET A 163 -7.23 3.79 3.59
CA MET A 163 -6.10 3.33 4.42
C MET A 163 -5.20 4.48 4.91
N LEU A 164 -5.61 5.74 4.72
CA LEU A 164 -4.83 6.94 5.03
C LEU A 164 -3.45 6.93 4.35
N LEU A 165 -3.35 6.33 3.16
CA LEU A 165 -2.11 6.17 2.43
C LEU A 165 -1.55 7.50 1.96
N SER A 166 -2.38 8.53 1.76
CA SER A 166 -1.90 9.90 1.50
C SER A 166 -1.03 10.46 2.63
N HIS A 167 -1.24 9.99 3.87
CA HIS A 167 -0.43 10.38 5.02
C HIS A 167 0.90 9.63 5.09
N VAL A 168 0.92 8.41 4.56
CA VAL A 168 2.08 7.52 4.51
C VAL A 168 2.99 7.88 3.33
N ASN A 169 2.38 8.19 2.18
CA ASN A 169 3.01 8.56 0.92
C ASN A 169 3.30 10.05 0.85
N LYS A 170 4.31 10.46 1.61
CA LYS A 170 4.89 11.81 1.53
C LYS A 170 6.38 11.71 1.25
N PRO A 171 7.01 12.74 0.67
CA PRO A 171 8.47 12.82 0.63
C PRO A 171 9.03 12.64 2.05
N ASN A 172 9.96 11.70 2.23
CA ASN A 172 10.50 11.28 3.54
C ASN A 172 9.47 10.73 4.54
N GLY A 173 8.30 10.30 4.03
CA GLY A 173 7.23 9.68 4.79
C GLY A 173 7.51 8.24 5.19
N ILE A 174 6.50 7.59 5.76
CA ILE A 174 6.61 6.20 6.24
C ILE A 174 6.89 5.24 5.08
N SER A 175 6.26 5.43 3.91
CA SER A 175 6.47 4.52 2.77
C SER A 175 7.90 4.57 2.23
N THR A 176 8.51 5.76 2.17
CA THR A 176 9.92 5.92 1.79
C THR A 176 10.85 5.23 2.80
N LYS A 177 10.60 5.42 4.11
CA LYS A 177 11.39 4.75 5.16
C LYS A 177 11.27 3.23 5.10
N LEU A 178 10.06 2.71 4.88
CA LEU A 178 9.82 1.27 4.72
C LEU A 178 10.50 0.72 3.47
N LYS A 179 10.47 1.46 2.35
CA LYS A 179 11.20 1.12 1.13
C LYS A 179 12.69 0.99 1.39
N ASP A 180 13.30 1.98 2.01
CA ASP A 180 14.73 1.97 2.34
C ASP A 180 15.09 0.81 3.28
N LEU A 181 14.24 0.56 4.30
CA LEU A 181 14.41 -0.54 5.23
C LEU A 181 14.32 -1.90 4.53
N LEU A 182 13.35 -2.09 3.62
CA LEU A 182 13.22 -3.33 2.86
C LEU A 182 14.39 -3.54 1.89
N VAL A 183 14.88 -2.48 1.25
CA VAL A 183 16.09 -2.55 0.42
C VAL A 183 17.29 -2.99 1.26
N LEU A 184 17.46 -2.45 2.46
CA LEU A 184 18.50 -2.88 3.40
C LEU A 184 18.27 -4.33 3.85
N ALA A 185 17.04 -4.69 4.19
CA ALA A 185 16.64 -6.02 4.64
C ALA A 185 16.97 -7.10 3.58
N ARG A 186 16.82 -6.80 2.29
CA ARG A 186 17.22 -7.68 1.18
C ARG A 186 18.74 -7.88 1.12
N LYS A 187 19.54 -6.84 1.37
CA LYS A 187 21.00 -6.95 1.46
C LYS A 187 21.40 -7.82 2.66
N ILE A 188 20.76 -7.60 3.81
CA ILE A 188 20.95 -8.41 5.02
C ILE A 188 20.60 -9.87 4.73
N ARG A 189 19.47 -10.13 4.04
CA ARG A 189 19.07 -11.50 3.67
C ARG A 189 20.17 -12.24 2.90
N ILE A 190 20.80 -11.59 1.91
CA ILE A 190 21.90 -12.19 1.14
C ILE A 190 23.08 -12.54 2.07
N ALA A 191 23.46 -11.62 2.96
CA ALA A 191 24.53 -11.83 3.93
C ALA A 191 24.21 -12.98 4.90
N LEU A 192 22.97 -13.08 5.39
CA LEU A 192 22.51 -14.16 6.25
C LEU A 192 22.53 -15.52 5.54
N ILE A 193 22.10 -15.59 4.27
CA ILE A 193 22.20 -16.81 3.45
C ILE A 193 23.65 -17.25 3.31
N ALA A 194 24.55 -16.33 2.93
CA ALA A 194 25.98 -16.62 2.80
C ALA A 194 26.58 -17.12 4.12
N THR A 195 26.21 -16.49 5.24
CA THR A 195 26.64 -16.91 6.58
C THR A 195 26.14 -18.30 6.92
N ALA A 196 24.87 -18.61 6.65
CA ALA A 196 24.31 -19.94 6.87
C ALA A 196 25.04 -21.02 6.06
N VAL A 197 25.34 -20.75 4.77
CA VAL A 197 26.11 -21.67 3.92
C VAL A 197 27.51 -21.92 4.48
N ILE A 198 28.21 -20.88 4.96
CA ILE A 198 29.52 -21.01 5.58
C ILE A 198 29.44 -21.87 6.85
N LEU A 199 28.47 -21.60 7.74
CA LEU A 199 28.30 -22.36 8.99
C LEU A 199 28.00 -23.84 8.73
N ILE A 200 27.14 -24.14 7.74
CA ILE A 200 26.86 -25.50 7.30
C ILE A 200 28.13 -26.17 6.74
N GLY A 201 28.91 -25.46 5.91
CA GLY A 201 30.17 -25.95 5.37
C GLY A 201 31.23 -26.26 6.45
N VAL A 202 31.33 -25.40 7.47
CA VAL A 202 32.20 -25.63 8.64
C VAL A 202 31.75 -26.89 9.39
N MET A 203 30.45 -27.03 9.68
CA MET A 203 29.92 -28.24 10.34
C MET A 203 30.13 -29.49 9.49
N ALA A 204 29.95 -29.43 8.17
CA ALA A 204 30.19 -30.54 7.27
C ALA A 204 31.67 -30.96 7.28
N THR A 205 32.59 -30.00 7.32
CA THR A 205 34.03 -30.26 7.39
C THR A 205 34.44 -30.89 8.72
N VAL A 206 33.93 -30.36 9.83
CA VAL A 206 34.16 -30.88 11.19
C VAL A 206 33.61 -32.31 11.34
N ASN A 207 32.46 -32.60 10.73
CA ASN A 207 31.76 -33.88 10.83
C ASN A 207 31.92 -34.77 9.59
N ARG A 208 32.91 -34.53 8.73
CA ARG A 208 33.12 -35.25 7.45
C ARG A 208 33.16 -36.78 7.55
N LYS A 209 33.52 -37.33 8.72
CA LYS A 209 33.56 -38.78 8.98
C LYS A 209 32.25 -39.34 9.55
N HIS A 210 31.36 -38.48 10.03
CA HIS A 210 30.09 -38.79 10.69
C HIS A 210 29.01 -37.76 10.31
N ILE A 211 28.66 -37.72 9.01
CA ILE A 211 27.71 -36.77 8.42
C ILE A 211 26.30 -36.91 9.02
N SER A 212 25.94 -38.09 9.55
CA SER A 212 24.64 -38.33 10.19
C SER A 212 24.41 -37.56 11.50
N GLY A 213 25.40 -36.82 12.01
CA GLY A 213 25.28 -35.93 13.17
C GLY A 213 25.59 -34.47 12.86
N LEU A 214 25.43 -34.04 11.59
CA LEU A 214 25.81 -32.73 11.09
C LEU A 214 24.86 -31.62 11.54
N LEU A 215 23.56 -31.93 11.63
CA LEU A 215 22.55 -31.09 12.26
C LEU A 215 22.06 -31.83 13.51
N TYR A 216 21.93 -31.10 14.62
CA TYR A 216 21.50 -31.69 15.89
C TYR A 216 19.97 -31.94 15.94
N TRP A 217 19.26 -31.55 14.88
CA TRP A 217 17.83 -31.80 14.62
C TRP A 217 17.65 -32.60 13.33
#